data_AF-A0A521KVE4-F1
#
_entry.id   AF-A0A521KVE4-F1
#
_cell.length_a   1.000
_cell.length_b   1.000
_cell.length_c   1.000
_cell.angle_alpha   90.00
_cell.angle_beta   90.00
_cell.angle_gamma   90.00
#
_symmetry.space_group_name_H-M   'P 1'
#
loop_
_entity.id
_entity.type
_entity.pdbx_description
1 polymer ?
#
loop_
_entity_poly.entity_id
_entity_poly.type
_entity_poly.pdbx_seq_one_letter_code
_entity_poly.pdbx_strand_id
1 'polypeptide(L)'
;MCCFWFGVAGLGTGAPELERRAAVGLARNPGAVRFGYNRRMLAAWIAPSLLALAAPPHARAQAPAPDKPKSEQSDAERAVRWAEDLVRRGAFDEAAREYRSIARSYPDEPEGKLAARRSADNALLGWSTLVDHGPLANRVDVIITGDGYTLKHQDALAKLAADIPPLFEKQEVFREYWTYLNFHAAHVVSADDGIDGYGREADTALGGFTRNTDAGHVGVDGKLVWQVLAEIPANDRLAVVFVKQGILGTGGGGIATIGGRSDRTTLHEWGHAFAGLGDEYAQRTHDRGKPSSGINVSATGDPKLVPWAHWIAAKVPGIGVYEGAGGHERGCWKPVASDCLMEHGEQLCPVCREATVLRIHMLVDPIESCEPPTQPLAPWDGHVLDGDGELAFTVRTLQPAKHALEARWYLLSAAEGLRTGDPDGGVSTIGPEAPRTGPSTGPLPGAQPPPGSTKPRKPRRFQDRRDRGALVKILDEAKQVDRFDQDGVTTFALKRAKSGTGDSDPRKLAPGRYRVVCRITDPAKPRGERYPWVLKDPYGLLESERGWWVEVK
;
A
#
# COMPACT_ATOMS: atom_id res chain seq x y z
N MET A 1 -24.33 12.58 39.59
CA MET A 1 -23.85 13.04 40.92
C MET A 1 -22.34 13.17 40.79
N CYS A 2 -21.61 14.17 41.25
CA CYS A 2 -21.85 15.46 41.94
C CYS A 2 -20.48 16.20 41.91
N CYS A 3 -20.30 17.53 41.91
CA CYS A 3 -21.20 18.69 41.81
C CYS A 3 -20.41 19.92 41.29
N PHE A 4 -21.11 20.95 40.81
CA PHE A 4 -20.56 22.29 40.56
C PHE A 4 -20.29 23.04 41.88
N TRP A 5 -19.37 24.01 41.85
CA TRP A 5 -19.45 25.18 42.73
C TRP A 5 -19.05 26.46 42.00
N PHE A 6 -19.79 27.55 42.23
CA PHE A 6 -19.63 28.87 41.64
C PHE A 6 -19.00 29.84 42.65
N GLY A 7 -18.28 30.86 42.18
CA GLY A 7 -17.73 31.92 43.04
C GLY A 7 -17.58 33.27 42.31
N VAL A 8 -18.45 34.22 42.65
CA VAL A 8 -18.50 35.63 42.19
C VAL A 8 -18.53 36.55 43.42
N ALA A 9 -18.08 37.81 43.41
CA ALA A 9 -17.62 38.69 42.33
C ALA A 9 -16.57 39.70 42.87
N GLY A 10 -15.98 40.55 42.00
CA GLY A 10 -15.09 41.63 42.46
C GLY A 10 -14.64 42.61 41.38
N LEU A 11 -15.47 43.61 41.07
CA LEU A 11 -15.11 44.74 40.19
C LEU A 11 -14.15 45.71 40.90
N GLY A 12 -13.11 46.17 40.21
CA GLY A 12 -12.16 47.17 40.72
C GLY A 12 -11.49 47.94 39.57
N THR A 13 -11.85 49.21 39.43
CA THR A 13 -11.42 50.13 38.36
C THR A 13 -10.01 50.67 38.54
N GLY A 14 -9.27 50.90 37.45
CA GLY A 14 -8.15 51.85 37.44
C GLY A 14 -7.03 51.56 36.45
N ALA A 15 -7.06 52.21 35.28
CA ALA A 15 -5.82 52.58 34.59
C ALA A 15 -5.30 53.90 35.20
N PRO A 16 -3.98 54.13 35.23
CA PRO A 16 -3.48 55.12 34.28
C PRO A 16 -2.17 54.71 33.59
N GLU A 17 -2.00 55.29 32.41
CA GLU A 17 -0.83 55.23 31.53
C GLU A 17 0.12 56.40 31.84
N LEU A 18 1.44 56.18 31.90
CA LEU A 18 2.43 57.25 31.69
C LEU A 18 3.84 56.72 31.37
N GLU A 19 4.39 57.32 30.31
CA GLU A 19 5.64 57.08 29.60
C GLU A 19 6.93 56.78 30.42
N ARG A 20 7.86 56.05 29.78
CA ARG A 20 9.25 56.52 29.63
C ARG A 20 9.85 56.10 28.27
N ARG A 21 10.61 57.02 27.67
CA ARG A 21 11.23 56.91 26.33
C ARG A 21 12.65 56.33 26.38
N ALA A 22 13.10 55.91 25.18
CA ALA A 22 14.46 55.93 24.62
C ALA A 22 15.26 54.61 24.58
N ALA A 23 16.19 54.37 23.62
CA ALA A 23 16.30 54.78 22.20
C ALA A 23 17.51 54.05 21.53
N VAL A 24 17.43 53.79 20.22
CA VAL A 24 18.55 53.48 19.27
C VAL A 24 19.37 52.18 19.45
N GLY A 25 19.59 51.44 18.34
CA GLY A 25 20.69 50.45 18.22
C GLY A 25 20.54 49.41 17.09
N LEU A 26 20.89 49.75 15.83
CA LEU A 26 20.87 48.81 14.69
C LEU A 26 22.22 48.09 14.45
N ALA A 27 22.17 46.77 14.23
CA ALA A 27 23.02 45.96 13.31
C ALA A 27 22.39 44.55 13.21
N ARG A 28 21.90 44.00 12.07
CA ARG A 28 22.60 43.46 10.87
C ARG A 28 23.75 42.50 11.25
N ASN A 29 23.89 41.28 10.70
CA ASN A 29 23.42 40.72 9.41
C ASN A 29 23.22 39.16 9.49
N PRO A 30 22.97 38.36 8.41
CA PRO A 30 22.07 37.20 8.48
C PRO A 30 22.67 35.85 8.07
N GLY A 31 21.86 34.79 8.06
CA GLY A 31 22.22 33.46 7.56
C GLY A 31 21.06 32.74 6.86
N ALA A 32 20.73 33.15 5.61
CA ALA A 32 19.77 32.46 4.75
C ALA A 32 20.46 31.98 3.47
N VAL A 33 20.66 30.67 3.33
CA VAL A 33 21.31 30.08 2.16
C VAL A 33 20.28 29.81 1.07
N ARG A 34 20.32 30.60 -0.01
CA ARG A 34 19.66 30.30 -1.28
C ARG A 34 20.62 29.48 -2.16
N PHE A 35 20.20 28.31 -2.61
CA PHE A 35 20.84 27.66 -3.75
C PHE A 35 20.22 28.16 -5.06
N GLY A 36 21.03 28.80 -5.90
CA GLY A 36 20.62 29.31 -7.20
C GLY A 36 20.81 28.29 -8.31
N TYR A 37 19.79 28.09 -9.14
CA TYR A 37 19.93 27.41 -10.42
C TYR A 37 20.81 28.23 -11.37
N ASN A 38 21.82 27.59 -11.97
CA ASN A 38 22.60 28.20 -13.04
C ASN A 38 22.54 27.34 -14.31
N ARG A 39 22.07 27.95 -15.41
CA ARG A 39 22.02 27.34 -16.75
C ARG A 39 23.32 27.66 -17.51
N ARG A 40 24.05 26.64 -17.99
CA ARG A 40 24.44 26.49 -19.43
C ARG A 40 25.45 25.35 -19.66
N MET A 41 25.08 24.48 -20.62
CA MET A 41 25.93 23.83 -21.63
C MET A 41 27.22 23.09 -21.21
N LEU A 42 27.25 21.78 -21.47
CA LEU A 42 27.82 21.29 -22.74
C LEU A 42 27.09 20.00 -23.17
N ALA A 43 26.99 19.77 -24.48
CA ALA A 43 26.40 18.55 -25.04
C ALA A 43 27.50 17.66 -25.64
N ALA A 44 27.47 16.37 -25.33
CA ALA A 44 28.26 15.35 -26.01
C ALA A 44 27.34 14.15 -26.28
N TRP A 45 27.03 13.92 -27.56
CA TRP A 45 26.24 12.79 -28.01
C TRP A 45 27.13 11.58 -28.25
N ILE A 46 26.86 10.47 -27.57
CA ILE A 46 27.28 9.13 -28.00
C ILE A 46 26.03 8.26 -28.00
N ALA A 47 25.57 7.88 -29.18
CA ALA A 47 24.40 7.01 -29.35
C ALA A 47 24.86 5.54 -29.44
N PRO A 48 24.37 4.63 -28.58
CA PRO A 48 24.47 3.19 -28.82
C PRO A 48 23.33 2.75 -29.75
N SER A 49 23.66 2.10 -30.86
CA SER A 49 22.68 1.54 -31.79
C SER A 49 21.92 0.38 -31.15
N LEU A 50 20.64 0.58 -30.83
CA LEU A 50 19.74 -0.48 -30.38
C LEU A 50 19.22 -1.31 -31.56
N LEU A 51 19.80 -2.49 -31.79
CA LEU A 51 19.10 -3.56 -32.50
C LEU A 51 18.07 -4.20 -31.56
N ALA A 52 16.79 -3.92 -31.77
CA ALA A 52 15.71 -4.57 -31.05
C ALA A 52 15.46 -5.99 -31.60
N LEU A 53 16.02 -7.00 -30.95
CA LEU A 53 15.58 -8.39 -31.11
C LEU A 53 14.38 -8.65 -30.20
N ALA A 54 13.24 -9.00 -30.81
CA ALA A 54 12.00 -9.22 -30.07
C ALA A 54 12.01 -10.58 -29.34
N ALA A 55 11.88 -10.54 -28.01
CA ALA A 55 11.60 -11.73 -27.19
C ALA A 55 10.09 -12.00 -27.10
N PRO A 56 9.64 -13.27 -27.00
CA PRO A 56 8.23 -13.61 -26.99
C PRO A 56 7.52 -13.24 -25.67
N PRO A 57 6.18 -13.07 -25.68
CA PRO A 57 5.45 -12.48 -24.56
C PRO A 57 5.06 -13.51 -23.49
N HIS A 58 5.81 -13.55 -22.39
CA HIS A 58 5.24 -14.02 -21.12
C HIS A 58 4.45 -12.89 -20.44
N ALA A 59 3.41 -13.27 -19.69
CA ALA A 59 2.35 -12.38 -19.23
C ALA A 59 2.85 -11.27 -18.28
N ARG A 60 3.29 -10.14 -18.86
CA ARG A 60 3.34 -8.85 -18.18
C ARG A 60 1.94 -8.58 -17.60
N ALA A 61 1.87 -8.29 -16.29
CA ALA A 61 0.88 -7.33 -15.83
C ALA A 61 1.15 -6.05 -16.65
N GLN A 62 0.34 -5.80 -17.67
CA GLN A 62 0.54 -4.66 -18.55
C GLN A 62 0.29 -3.41 -17.73
N ALA A 63 1.38 -2.73 -17.36
CA ALA A 63 1.36 -1.29 -17.14
C ALA A 63 0.59 -0.65 -18.32
N PRO A 64 -0.21 0.41 -18.08
CA PRO A 64 -0.94 1.08 -19.15
C PRO A 64 0.02 1.37 -20.31
N ALA A 65 -0.41 1.06 -21.53
CA ALA A 65 0.44 1.22 -22.72
C ALA A 65 0.99 2.65 -22.73
N PRO A 66 2.30 2.84 -23.00
CA PRO A 66 2.87 4.18 -23.03
C PRO A 66 2.09 5.03 -24.02
N ASP A 67 1.82 6.27 -23.63
CA ASP A 67 1.09 7.22 -24.44
C ASP A 67 1.66 7.30 -25.86
N LYS A 68 0.77 7.28 -26.87
CA LYS A 68 1.16 7.53 -28.27
C LYS A 68 2.03 8.79 -28.34
N PRO A 69 3.11 8.82 -29.13
CA PRO A 69 3.89 10.04 -29.32
C PRO A 69 2.98 11.19 -29.80
N LYS A 70 3.24 12.43 -29.35
CA LYS A 70 2.34 13.58 -29.60
C LYS A 70 2.02 13.83 -31.09
N SER A 71 2.88 13.38 -32.00
CA SER A 71 2.70 13.44 -33.46
C SER A 71 1.62 12.51 -34.02
N GLU A 72 1.19 11.50 -33.24
CA GLU A 72 0.20 10.48 -33.64
C GLU A 72 -1.14 10.62 -32.90
N GLN A 73 -1.29 11.65 -32.06
CA GLN A 73 -2.50 11.89 -31.27
C GLN A 73 -3.51 12.74 -32.05
N SER A 74 -4.78 12.29 -32.10
CA SER A 74 -5.88 13.06 -32.70
C SER A 74 -6.12 14.38 -31.95
N ASP A 75 -6.83 15.31 -32.58
CA ASP A 75 -7.18 16.59 -31.95
C ASP A 75 -8.05 16.38 -30.70
N ALA A 76 -8.96 15.40 -30.74
CA ALA A 76 -9.77 14.99 -29.59
C ALA A 76 -8.92 14.33 -28.48
N GLU A 77 -7.96 13.47 -28.82
CA GLU A 77 -7.04 12.85 -27.84
C GLU A 77 -6.22 13.93 -27.11
N ARG A 78 -5.74 14.95 -27.85
CA ARG A 78 -4.99 16.08 -27.26
C ARG A 78 -5.88 16.97 -26.39
N ALA A 79 -7.14 17.20 -26.77
CA ALA A 79 -8.09 17.96 -25.97
C ALA A 79 -8.46 17.25 -24.66
N VAL A 80 -8.72 15.93 -24.69
CA VAL A 80 -8.97 15.14 -23.47
C VAL A 80 -7.78 15.21 -22.51
N ARG A 81 -6.55 15.04 -23.02
CA ARG A 81 -5.32 15.17 -22.21
C ARG A 81 -5.18 16.54 -21.55
N TRP A 82 -5.63 17.60 -22.23
CA TRP A 82 -5.66 18.96 -21.68
C TRP A 82 -6.72 19.11 -20.58
N ALA A 83 -7.94 18.59 -20.78
CA ALA A 83 -8.97 18.56 -19.76
C ALA A 83 -8.52 17.81 -18.49
N GLU A 84 -7.85 16.66 -18.64
CA GLU A 84 -7.25 15.94 -17.51
C GLU A 84 -6.11 16.71 -16.82
N ASP A 85 -5.30 17.47 -17.59
CA ASP A 85 -4.23 18.31 -17.04
C ASP A 85 -4.80 19.48 -16.24
N LEU A 86 -5.93 20.06 -16.67
CA LEU A 86 -6.69 21.02 -15.89
C LEU A 86 -7.18 20.41 -14.55
N VAL A 87 -7.70 19.18 -14.54
CA VAL A 87 -8.05 18.48 -13.28
C VAL A 87 -6.82 18.29 -12.40
N ARG A 88 -5.69 17.83 -12.96
CA ARG A 88 -4.43 17.64 -12.21
C ARG A 88 -3.88 18.92 -11.60
N ARG A 89 -4.23 20.09 -12.14
CA ARG A 89 -3.86 21.42 -11.65
C ARG A 89 -4.88 22.04 -10.67
N GLY A 90 -6.00 21.35 -10.40
CA GLY A 90 -7.10 21.89 -9.59
C GLY A 90 -8.02 22.87 -10.33
N ALA A 91 -7.89 23.01 -11.66
CA ALA A 91 -8.73 23.89 -12.47
C ALA A 91 -10.06 23.21 -12.85
N PHE A 92 -10.82 22.76 -11.85
CA PHE A 92 -11.98 21.87 -12.03
C PHE A 92 -13.09 22.47 -12.91
N ASP A 93 -13.41 23.74 -12.70
CA ASP A 93 -14.40 24.47 -13.51
C ASP A 93 -13.96 24.62 -14.98
N GLU A 94 -12.66 24.78 -15.24
CA GLU A 94 -12.10 24.82 -16.59
C GLU A 94 -12.13 23.43 -17.23
N ALA A 95 -11.70 22.39 -16.51
CA ALA A 95 -11.77 21.01 -16.98
C ALA A 95 -13.20 20.59 -17.36
N ALA A 96 -14.19 20.90 -16.51
CA ALA A 96 -15.59 20.60 -16.79
C ALA A 96 -16.14 21.39 -18.00
N ARG A 97 -15.69 22.63 -18.24
CA ARG A 97 -16.01 23.37 -19.48
C ARG A 97 -15.36 22.74 -20.70
N GLU A 98 -14.10 22.32 -20.59
CA GLU A 98 -13.34 21.70 -21.67
C GLU A 98 -13.95 20.35 -22.08
N TYR A 99 -14.26 19.47 -21.13
CA TYR A 99 -14.97 18.22 -21.39
C TYR A 99 -16.33 18.45 -22.06
N ARG A 100 -17.12 19.45 -21.63
CA ARG A 100 -18.38 19.83 -22.32
C ARG A 100 -18.13 20.35 -23.74
N SER A 101 -16.97 20.95 -24.02
CA SER A 101 -16.56 21.37 -25.36
C SER A 101 -16.27 20.16 -26.24
N ILE A 102 -15.38 19.26 -25.77
CA ILE A 102 -14.98 18.03 -26.45
C ILE A 102 -16.19 17.14 -26.76
N ALA A 103 -17.11 16.98 -25.81
CA ALA A 103 -18.34 16.21 -25.98
C ALA A 103 -19.26 16.73 -27.12
N ARG A 104 -19.24 18.05 -27.38
CA ARG A 104 -20.01 18.66 -28.50
C ARG A 104 -19.24 18.62 -29.83
N SER A 105 -17.92 18.77 -29.79
CA SER A 105 -17.07 18.81 -30.99
C SER A 105 -16.83 17.42 -31.59
N TYR A 106 -16.79 16.38 -30.77
CA TYR A 106 -16.42 15.01 -31.16
C TYR A 106 -17.43 13.94 -30.67
N PRO A 107 -18.76 14.13 -30.80
CA PRO A 107 -19.78 13.33 -30.09
C PRO A 107 -19.74 11.83 -30.41
N ASP A 108 -19.31 11.47 -31.63
CA ASP A 108 -19.21 10.09 -32.09
C ASP A 108 -17.86 9.42 -31.75
N GLU A 109 -16.83 10.20 -31.43
CA GLU A 109 -15.51 9.68 -31.08
C GLU A 109 -15.46 9.10 -29.65
N PRO A 110 -14.58 8.12 -29.36
CA PRO A 110 -14.36 7.61 -28.00
C PRO A 110 -14.08 8.73 -26.98
N GLU A 111 -13.35 9.76 -27.40
CA GLU A 111 -12.92 10.92 -26.63
C GLU A 111 -14.10 11.83 -26.25
N GLY A 112 -15.00 12.13 -27.20
CA GLY A 112 -16.22 12.88 -26.90
C GLY A 112 -17.19 12.09 -26.02
N LYS A 113 -17.30 10.78 -26.22
CA LYS A 113 -18.07 9.88 -25.35
C LYS A 113 -17.49 9.80 -23.94
N LEU A 114 -16.16 9.83 -23.78
CA LEU A 114 -15.50 9.95 -22.49
C LEU A 114 -15.78 11.32 -21.86
N ALA A 115 -15.58 12.41 -22.62
CA ALA A 115 -15.79 13.76 -22.14
C ALA A 115 -17.25 14.03 -21.70
N ALA A 116 -18.22 13.46 -22.40
CA ALA A 116 -19.63 13.49 -22.01
C ALA A 116 -19.86 12.84 -20.64
N ARG A 117 -19.23 11.69 -20.36
CA ARG A 117 -19.28 11.05 -19.03
C ARG A 117 -18.55 11.88 -17.97
N ARG A 118 -17.35 12.40 -18.28
CA ARG A 118 -16.53 13.24 -17.38
C ARG A 118 -17.20 14.55 -16.95
N SER A 119 -18.18 15.04 -17.71
CA SER A 119 -18.85 16.32 -17.45
C SER A 119 -20.36 16.22 -17.22
N ALA A 120 -20.88 15.00 -17.04
CA ALA A 120 -22.20 14.75 -16.52
C ALA A 120 -22.25 15.06 -15.01
N ASP A 121 -23.47 15.20 -14.48
CA ASP A 121 -23.71 15.16 -13.05
C ASP A 121 -23.43 13.74 -12.51
N ASN A 122 -23.07 13.62 -11.23
CA ASN A 122 -22.74 12.36 -10.56
C ASN A 122 -21.62 11.55 -11.24
N ALA A 123 -20.51 12.22 -11.59
CA ALA A 123 -19.41 11.64 -12.37
C ALA A 123 -18.03 11.90 -11.77
N LEU A 124 -17.08 11.01 -12.06
CA LEU A 124 -15.66 11.27 -11.86
C LEU A 124 -15.16 12.27 -12.92
N LEU A 125 -14.88 13.51 -12.51
CA LEU A 125 -14.31 14.55 -13.38
C LEU A 125 -12.86 14.23 -13.80
N GLY A 126 -12.12 13.58 -12.91
CA GLY A 126 -10.77 13.08 -13.16
C GLY A 126 -10.02 12.78 -11.86
N TRP A 127 -8.73 12.49 -11.94
CA TRP A 127 -7.90 12.17 -10.77
C TRP A 127 -6.51 12.82 -10.86
N SER A 128 -5.83 12.91 -9.72
CA SER A 128 -4.50 13.49 -9.58
C SER A 128 -3.68 12.72 -8.53
N THR A 129 -2.41 12.42 -8.82
CA THR A 129 -1.52 11.84 -7.81
C THR A 129 -1.08 12.90 -6.81
N LEU A 130 -1.18 12.58 -5.52
CA LEU A 130 -0.75 13.41 -4.39
C LEU A 130 0.66 13.02 -3.95
N VAL A 131 0.93 11.72 -3.91
CA VAL A 131 2.24 11.13 -3.55
C VAL A 131 2.49 9.97 -4.51
N ASP A 132 3.64 10.01 -5.16
CA ASP A 132 4.14 8.99 -6.09
C ASP A 132 5.48 8.47 -5.56
N HIS A 133 5.48 7.21 -5.08
CA HIS A 133 6.70 6.51 -4.70
C HIS A 133 7.13 5.46 -5.73
N GLY A 134 6.42 5.34 -6.87
CA GLY A 134 6.73 4.38 -7.92
C GLY A 134 5.51 3.68 -8.51
N PRO A 135 5.73 2.60 -9.29
CA PRO A 135 4.72 2.05 -10.18
C PRO A 135 3.54 1.43 -9.41
N LEU A 136 2.33 1.72 -9.88
CA LEU A 136 1.04 1.13 -9.45
C LEU A 136 1.01 -0.42 -9.45
N ALA A 137 1.96 -1.06 -10.15
CA ALA A 137 2.11 -2.50 -10.15
C ALA A 137 2.80 -3.07 -8.89
N ASN A 138 3.41 -2.22 -8.05
CA ASN A 138 4.16 -2.61 -6.85
C ASN A 138 4.03 -1.60 -5.69
N ARG A 139 2.88 -0.95 -5.54
CA ARG A 139 2.57 -0.03 -4.43
C ARG A 139 1.17 -0.34 -3.90
N VAL A 140 0.88 0.12 -2.69
CA VAL A 140 -0.49 0.21 -2.17
C VAL A 140 -1.09 1.51 -2.68
N ASP A 141 -1.99 1.45 -3.65
CA ASP A 141 -2.58 2.66 -4.25
C ASP A 141 -3.84 3.09 -3.48
N VAL A 142 -3.70 4.12 -2.64
CA VAL A 142 -4.78 4.67 -1.82
C VAL A 142 -5.51 5.79 -2.58
N ILE A 143 -6.80 5.61 -2.85
CA ILE A 143 -7.63 6.63 -3.52
C ILE A 143 -8.42 7.43 -2.48
N ILE A 144 -8.17 8.73 -2.38
CA ILE A 144 -9.03 9.64 -1.61
C ILE A 144 -10.08 10.24 -2.54
N THR A 145 -11.33 10.21 -2.13
CA THR A 145 -12.45 10.81 -2.88
C THR A 145 -13.52 11.30 -1.90
N GLY A 146 -14.66 11.75 -2.40
CA GLY A 146 -15.77 12.16 -1.56
C GLY A 146 -17.11 12.21 -2.28
N ASP A 147 -18.16 12.41 -1.49
CA ASP A 147 -19.53 12.56 -1.97
C ASP A 147 -20.28 13.70 -1.27
N GLY A 148 -21.26 14.25 -1.98
CA GLY A 148 -21.89 15.54 -1.67
C GLY A 148 -21.06 16.74 -2.08
N TYR A 149 -20.04 16.57 -2.93
CA TYR A 149 -19.17 17.66 -3.40
C TYR A 149 -19.54 18.02 -4.83
N THR A 150 -20.37 19.04 -5.00
CA THR A 150 -20.64 19.60 -6.33
C THR A 150 -19.39 20.22 -6.96
N LEU A 151 -19.44 20.59 -8.25
CA LEU A 151 -18.29 21.13 -8.99
C LEU A 151 -17.64 22.33 -8.27
N LYS A 152 -18.46 23.20 -7.65
CA LYS A 152 -18.02 24.38 -6.88
C LYS A 152 -17.29 24.04 -5.56
N HIS A 153 -17.27 22.77 -5.16
CA HIS A 153 -16.70 22.29 -3.90
C HIS A 153 -15.49 21.37 -4.11
N GLN A 154 -15.05 21.17 -5.35
CA GLN A 154 -13.91 20.30 -5.64
C GLN A 154 -12.60 20.82 -5.01
N ASP A 155 -12.40 22.14 -4.86
CA ASP A 155 -11.27 22.69 -4.10
C ASP A 155 -11.26 22.24 -2.62
N ALA A 156 -12.44 22.12 -2.00
CA ALA A 156 -12.56 21.67 -0.62
C ALA A 156 -12.29 20.17 -0.49
N LEU A 157 -12.66 19.36 -1.51
CA LEU A 157 -12.33 17.95 -1.60
C LEU A 157 -10.84 17.71 -1.89
N ALA A 158 -10.26 18.47 -2.82
CA ALA A 158 -8.84 18.41 -3.15
C ALA A 158 -7.96 18.77 -1.95
N LYS A 159 -8.36 19.78 -1.17
CA LYS A 159 -7.69 20.11 0.10
C LYS A 159 -7.82 18.97 1.12
N LEU A 160 -9.02 18.41 1.30
CA LEU A 160 -9.21 17.23 2.17
C LEU A 160 -8.29 16.08 1.77
N ALA A 161 -8.20 15.78 0.47
CA ALA A 161 -7.36 14.70 -0.04
C ALA A 161 -5.88 14.96 0.22
N ALA A 162 -5.40 16.20 0.04
CA ALA A 162 -4.02 16.59 0.32
C ALA A 162 -3.63 16.50 1.81
N ASP A 163 -4.60 16.60 2.73
CA ASP A 163 -4.36 16.45 4.18
C ASP A 163 -4.16 14.97 4.62
N ILE A 164 -4.46 13.97 3.76
CA ILE A 164 -4.43 12.53 4.11
C ILE A 164 -3.05 11.87 4.10
N PRO A 165 -2.18 12.07 3.10
CA PRO A 165 -0.84 11.45 3.13
C PRO A 165 -0.05 11.83 4.40
N PRO A 166 -0.01 13.11 4.84
CA PRO A 166 0.64 13.48 6.11
C PRO A 166 -0.02 12.88 7.36
N LEU A 167 -1.31 12.54 7.32
CA LEU A 167 -1.99 11.83 8.41
C LEU A 167 -1.54 10.36 8.48
N PHE A 168 -1.35 9.70 7.33
CA PHE A 168 -0.81 8.34 7.29
C PHE A 168 0.61 8.29 7.85
N GLU A 169 1.48 9.28 7.54
CA GLU A 169 2.82 9.37 8.12
C GLU A 169 2.85 9.56 9.66
N LYS A 170 1.75 9.96 10.31
CA LYS A 170 1.65 9.99 11.79
C LYS A 170 1.48 8.60 12.39
N GLN A 171 0.94 7.64 11.64
CA GLN A 171 0.75 6.26 12.07
C GLN A 171 2.05 5.48 11.85
N GLU A 172 2.58 4.87 12.90
CA GLU A 172 3.96 4.38 12.88
C GLU A 172 4.21 3.34 11.78
N VAL A 173 3.26 2.45 11.53
CA VAL A 173 3.38 1.40 10.51
C VAL A 173 3.39 1.94 9.08
N PHE A 174 2.58 2.96 8.76
CA PHE A 174 2.61 3.54 7.40
C PHE A 174 3.84 4.42 7.18
N ARG A 175 4.36 5.07 8.23
CA ARG A 175 5.65 5.76 8.16
C ARG A 175 6.83 4.82 7.97
N GLU A 176 6.81 3.65 8.60
CA GLU A 176 7.87 2.64 8.44
C GLU A 176 7.97 2.15 6.99
N TYR A 177 6.82 1.94 6.35
CA TYR A 177 6.71 1.43 4.98
C TYR A 177 6.33 2.54 3.98
N TRP A 178 6.68 3.80 4.24
CA TRP A 178 6.12 4.95 3.49
C TRP A 178 6.27 4.86 1.97
N THR A 179 7.44 4.40 1.52
CA THR A 179 7.79 4.19 0.10
C THR A 179 6.98 3.09 -0.59
N TYR A 180 6.18 2.31 0.15
CA TYR A 180 5.32 1.24 -0.35
C TYR A 180 3.91 1.75 -0.70
N LEU A 181 3.53 2.98 -0.33
CA LEU A 181 2.19 3.53 -0.55
C LEU A 181 2.22 4.66 -1.60
N ASN A 182 1.25 4.66 -2.51
CA ASN A 182 0.91 5.82 -3.34
C ASN A 182 -0.42 6.42 -2.87
N PHE A 183 -0.62 7.71 -3.13
CA PHE A 183 -1.87 8.39 -2.81
C PHE A 183 -2.36 9.20 -4.00
N HIS A 184 -3.64 9.04 -4.35
CA HIS A 184 -4.29 9.76 -5.44
C HIS A 184 -5.61 10.37 -4.98
N ALA A 185 -5.93 11.58 -5.44
CA ALA A 185 -7.25 12.17 -5.29
C ALA A 185 -8.11 11.87 -6.52
N ALA A 186 -9.33 11.38 -6.31
CA ALA A 186 -10.35 11.21 -7.35
C ALA A 186 -11.46 12.25 -7.14
N HIS A 187 -11.57 13.15 -8.11
CA HIS A 187 -12.43 14.34 -8.07
C HIS A 187 -13.81 13.98 -8.61
N VAL A 188 -14.65 13.46 -7.72
CA VAL A 188 -16.03 13.05 -8.01
C VAL A 188 -16.96 14.23 -7.78
N VAL A 189 -17.77 14.55 -8.78
CA VAL A 189 -18.74 15.65 -8.77
C VAL A 189 -20.13 15.07 -8.52
N SER A 190 -20.69 15.37 -7.35
CA SER A 190 -22.10 15.07 -7.00
C SER A 190 -23.02 16.14 -7.59
N ALA A 191 -24.26 15.79 -7.94
CA ALA A 191 -25.26 16.76 -8.40
C ALA A 191 -25.64 17.72 -7.26
N ASP A 192 -25.97 17.15 -6.09
CA ASP A 192 -26.33 17.89 -4.88
C ASP A 192 -25.17 18.11 -3.90
N ASP A 193 -25.30 19.20 -3.13
CA ASP A 193 -24.40 19.54 -2.03
C ASP A 193 -24.89 18.91 -0.72
N GLY A 194 -24.22 17.89 -0.20
CA GLY A 194 -24.60 17.16 1.01
C GLY A 194 -24.88 15.68 0.74
N ILE A 195 -25.59 15.01 1.64
CA ILE A 195 -25.95 13.58 1.51
C ILE A 195 -27.39 13.34 1.98
N ASP A 196 -27.93 12.16 1.69
CA ASP A 196 -29.22 11.73 2.24
C ASP A 196 -29.16 11.69 3.78
N GLY A 197 -30.19 12.21 4.44
CA GLY A 197 -30.25 12.19 5.90
C GLY A 197 -31.03 13.34 6.52
N TYR A 198 -31.38 13.19 7.80
CA TYR A 198 -32.07 14.23 8.60
C TYR A 198 -33.31 14.86 7.95
N GLY A 199 -34.07 14.08 7.16
CA GLY A 199 -35.27 14.55 6.45
C GLY A 199 -34.99 15.19 5.08
N ARG A 200 -33.77 15.06 4.56
CA ARG A 200 -33.37 15.46 3.21
C ARG A 200 -33.03 14.23 2.34
N GLU A 201 -33.39 14.34 1.07
CA GLU A 201 -32.88 13.52 -0.03
C GLU A 201 -31.89 14.37 -0.87
N ALA A 202 -30.84 13.76 -1.41
CA ALA A 202 -29.78 14.42 -2.18
C ALA A 202 -29.24 13.49 -3.29
N ASP A 203 -29.32 13.93 -4.54
CA ASP A 203 -28.79 13.17 -5.68
C ASP A 203 -27.26 13.26 -5.70
N THR A 204 -26.60 12.14 -5.38
CA THR A 204 -25.18 12.10 -5.04
C THR A 204 -24.44 10.96 -5.73
N ALA A 205 -23.19 11.24 -6.13
CA ALA A 205 -22.42 10.40 -7.06
C ALA A 205 -22.07 9.01 -6.52
N LEU A 206 -21.92 8.90 -5.19
CA LEU A 206 -21.62 7.64 -4.49
C LEU A 206 -22.80 7.19 -3.62
N GLY A 207 -23.96 7.84 -3.71
CA GLY A 207 -25.15 7.53 -2.91
C GLY A 207 -24.87 7.69 -1.41
N GLY A 208 -24.27 8.80 -1.01
CA GLY A 208 -23.95 9.09 0.38
C GLY A 208 -25.20 9.23 1.25
N PHE A 209 -25.18 8.62 2.44
CA PHE A 209 -26.32 8.65 3.36
C PHE A 209 -25.92 8.61 4.85
N THR A 210 -26.74 9.20 5.71
CA THR A 210 -26.68 8.99 7.17
C THR A 210 -27.45 7.73 7.55
N ARG A 211 -26.86 6.87 8.37
CA ARG A 211 -27.51 5.66 8.88
C ARG A 211 -28.45 6.01 10.03
N ASN A 212 -29.60 5.34 10.10
CA ASN A 212 -30.51 5.35 11.26
C ASN A 212 -29.89 4.62 12.46
N THR A 213 -28.83 5.20 13.01
CA THR A 213 -28.09 4.73 14.20
C THR A 213 -27.99 5.88 15.19
N ASP A 214 -28.03 5.56 16.48
CA ASP A 214 -28.05 6.55 17.57
C ASP A 214 -26.80 7.48 17.61
N ALA A 215 -25.76 7.16 16.84
CA ALA A 215 -24.47 7.84 16.84
C ALA A 215 -24.11 8.55 15.51
N GLY A 216 -25.00 8.60 14.51
CA GLY A 216 -24.79 9.41 13.29
C GLY A 216 -23.67 8.90 12.37
N HIS A 217 -23.54 7.58 12.22
CA HIS A 217 -22.68 6.96 11.19
C HIS A 217 -23.17 7.29 9.79
N VAL A 218 -22.25 7.30 8.84
CA VAL A 218 -22.54 7.51 7.41
C VAL A 218 -22.29 6.24 6.60
N GLY A 219 -22.63 6.30 5.31
CA GLY A 219 -22.30 5.27 4.33
C GLY A 219 -22.36 5.84 2.91
N VAL A 220 -21.93 5.02 1.95
CA VAL A 220 -22.05 5.21 0.50
C VAL A 220 -22.40 3.87 -0.14
N ASP A 221 -22.93 3.85 -1.36
CA ASP A 221 -23.02 2.62 -2.13
C ASP A 221 -21.62 2.23 -2.64
N GLY A 222 -21.04 1.20 -2.01
CA GLY A 222 -19.75 0.64 -2.41
C GLY A 222 -19.70 0.18 -3.88
N LYS A 223 -20.83 -0.14 -4.52
CA LYS A 223 -20.89 -0.44 -5.95
C LYS A 223 -20.56 0.79 -6.80
N LEU A 224 -21.07 1.97 -6.43
CA LEU A 224 -20.78 3.24 -7.12
C LEU A 224 -19.31 3.63 -6.92
N VAL A 225 -18.78 3.47 -5.70
CA VAL A 225 -17.34 3.64 -5.41
C VAL A 225 -16.49 2.74 -6.32
N TRP A 226 -16.83 1.45 -6.45
CA TRP A 226 -16.09 0.54 -7.34
C TRP A 226 -16.25 0.83 -8.83
N GLN A 227 -17.33 1.51 -9.26
CA GLN A 227 -17.48 1.99 -10.63
C GLN A 227 -16.54 3.17 -10.89
N VAL A 228 -16.50 4.16 -9.99
CA VAL A 228 -15.55 5.28 -10.05
C VAL A 228 -14.10 4.78 -10.05
N LEU A 229 -13.74 3.88 -9.14
CA LEU A 229 -12.39 3.33 -9.09
C LEU A 229 -12.03 2.50 -10.33
N ALA A 230 -12.99 1.90 -11.03
CA ALA A 230 -12.71 1.17 -12.27
C ALA A 230 -12.31 2.09 -13.44
N GLU A 231 -12.56 3.40 -13.34
CA GLU A 231 -12.13 4.40 -14.32
C GLU A 231 -10.72 4.95 -14.07
N ILE A 232 -10.13 4.69 -12.90
CA ILE A 232 -8.77 5.10 -12.54
C ILE A 232 -7.81 3.96 -12.91
N PRO A 233 -6.74 4.19 -13.69
CA PRO A 233 -5.79 3.14 -14.07
C PRO A 233 -5.22 2.40 -12.87
N ALA A 234 -5.23 1.07 -12.95
CA ALA A 234 -4.43 0.14 -12.13
C ALA A 234 -4.36 0.41 -10.60
N ASN A 235 -5.48 0.63 -9.92
CA ASN A 235 -5.52 0.74 -8.45
C ASN A 235 -5.99 -0.53 -7.72
N ASP A 236 -5.62 -0.64 -6.44
CA ASP A 236 -5.93 -1.78 -5.54
C ASP A 236 -7.40 -1.96 -5.13
N ARG A 237 -8.30 -1.06 -5.54
CA ARG A 237 -9.63 -0.89 -4.95
C ARG A 237 -9.58 -0.61 -3.44
N LEU A 238 -8.80 0.40 -3.08
CA LEU A 238 -8.74 0.93 -1.72
C LEU A 238 -9.12 2.42 -1.74
N ALA A 239 -10.15 2.80 -0.98
CA ALA A 239 -10.70 4.15 -0.96
C ALA A 239 -10.88 4.71 0.46
N VAL A 240 -10.52 5.99 0.62
CA VAL A 240 -11.01 6.86 1.70
C VAL A 240 -12.04 7.81 1.09
N VAL A 241 -13.29 7.73 1.52
CA VAL A 241 -14.42 8.47 0.96
C VAL A 241 -14.94 9.47 1.99
N PHE A 242 -14.67 10.77 1.80
CA PHE A 242 -15.23 11.82 2.64
C PHE A 242 -16.66 12.15 2.21
N VAL A 243 -17.63 12.03 3.11
CA VAL A 243 -18.99 12.57 2.85
C VAL A 243 -19.12 13.95 3.48
N LYS A 244 -19.76 14.89 2.78
CA LYS A 244 -19.76 16.31 3.18
C LYS A 244 -20.54 16.61 4.47
N GLN A 245 -21.31 15.67 5.00
CA GLN A 245 -22.04 15.78 6.28
C GLN A 245 -21.96 14.45 7.06
N GLY A 246 -22.01 14.51 8.39
CA GLY A 246 -21.88 13.34 9.28
C GLY A 246 -20.86 13.52 10.39
N ILE A 247 -20.82 12.59 11.34
CA ILE A 247 -19.94 12.65 12.53
C ILE A 247 -19.03 11.42 12.64
N LEU A 248 -19.56 10.22 12.38
CA LEU A 248 -18.81 8.96 12.40
C LEU A 248 -18.65 8.38 10.99
N GLY A 249 -17.77 7.40 10.85
CA GLY A 249 -17.52 6.72 9.58
C GLY A 249 -18.10 5.30 9.52
N THR A 250 -17.80 4.59 8.44
CA THR A 250 -17.83 3.12 8.38
C THR A 250 -16.76 2.60 7.43
N GLY A 251 -15.95 1.65 7.90
CA GLY A 251 -14.90 0.99 7.13
C GLY A 251 -15.13 -0.50 6.90
N GLY A 252 -14.65 -1.01 5.76
CA GLY A 252 -14.64 -2.43 5.46
C GLY A 252 -14.48 -2.73 3.97
N GLY A 253 -13.93 -3.91 3.65
CA GLY A 253 -13.87 -4.42 2.28
C GLY A 253 -13.10 -3.56 1.27
N GLY A 254 -12.21 -2.67 1.74
CA GLY A 254 -11.45 -1.72 0.93
C GLY A 254 -12.02 -0.29 0.90
N ILE A 255 -13.16 0.01 1.53
CA ILE A 255 -13.72 1.37 1.59
C ILE A 255 -13.74 1.84 3.04
N ALA A 256 -13.17 3.02 3.30
CA ALA A 256 -13.30 3.77 4.56
C ALA A 256 -14.13 5.03 4.30
N THR A 257 -15.41 5.03 4.71
CA THR A 257 -16.30 6.20 4.55
C THR A 257 -16.19 7.07 5.79
N ILE A 258 -15.89 8.36 5.64
CA ILE A 258 -15.61 9.27 6.76
C ILE A 258 -16.64 10.41 6.78
N GLY A 259 -17.39 10.51 7.88
CA GLY A 259 -18.17 11.71 8.22
C GLY A 259 -17.29 12.75 8.90
N GLY A 260 -17.35 14.01 8.43
CA GLY A 260 -16.61 15.11 9.05
C GLY A 260 -15.10 15.08 8.82
N ARG A 261 -14.31 15.54 9.80
CA ARG A 261 -12.85 15.71 9.72
C ARG A 261 -12.14 15.27 11.01
N SER A 262 -12.11 13.96 11.28
CA SER A 262 -11.45 13.39 12.45
C SER A 262 -10.28 12.49 12.04
N ASP A 263 -9.05 12.94 12.26
CA ASP A 263 -7.80 12.20 11.99
C ASP A 263 -7.86 10.75 12.53
N ARG A 264 -8.29 10.59 13.78
CA ARG A 264 -8.43 9.28 14.44
C ARG A 264 -9.49 8.42 13.76
N THR A 265 -10.64 9.00 13.40
CA THR A 265 -11.70 8.26 12.70
C THR A 265 -11.22 7.80 11.33
N THR A 266 -10.57 8.68 10.55
CA THR A 266 -9.99 8.33 9.24
C THR A 266 -9.06 7.12 9.33
N LEU A 267 -8.12 7.10 10.28
CA LEU A 267 -7.19 5.98 10.45
C LEU A 267 -7.87 4.72 11.02
N HIS A 268 -8.90 4.87 11.86
CA HIS A 268 -9.69 3.76 12.42
C HIS A 268 -10.52 3.05 11.33
N GLU A 269 -11.31 3.79 10.55
CA GLU A 269 -12.07 3.24 9.42
C GLU A 269 -11.15 2.65 8.35
N TRP A 270 -9.98 3.25 8.14
CA TRP A 270 -8.94 2.68 7.29
C TRP A 270 -8.41 1.34 7.84
N GLY A 271 -8.29 1.18 9.15
CA GLY A 271 -7.96 -0.11 9.79
C GLY A 271 -8.94 -1.23 9.42
N HIS A 272 -10.24 -0.95 9.43
CA HIS A 272 -11.26 -1.87 8.93
C HIS A 272 -11.16 -2.11 7.42
N ALA A 273 -11.02 -1.03 6.63
CA ALA A 273 -11.03 -1.09 5.16
C ALA A 273 -9.82 -1.83 4.58
N PHE A 274 -8.62 -1.52 5.09
CA PHE A 274 -7.35 -2.00 4.58
C PHE A 274 -7.01 -3.39 5.13
N ALA A 275 -6.90 -3.50 6.46
CA ALA A 275 -6.37 -4.69 7.14
C ALA A 275 -7.46 -5.63 7.68
N GLY A 276 -8.74 -5.25 7.66
CA GLY A 276 -9.84 -6.09 8.14
C GLY A 276 -9.88 -6.23 9.67
N LEU A 277 -9.39 -5.20 10.38
CA LEU A 277 -9.45 -5.14 11.84
C LEU A 277 -10.90 -5.04 12.32
N GLY A 278 -11.17 -5.49 13.55
CA GLY A 278 -12.44 -5.30 14.25
C GLY A 278 -12.35 -4.18 15.29
N ASP A 279 -13.50 -3.65 15.70
CA ASP A 279 -13.60 -2.65 16.78
C ASP A 279 -13.17 -3.27 18.11
N GLU A 280 -12.22 -2.65 18.83
CA GLU A 280 -11.80 -3.08 20.17
C GLU A 280 -12.62 -2.43 21.29
N TYR A 281 -13.45 -1.41 21.01
CA TYR A 281 -14.33 -0.84 22.03
C TYR A 281 -15.49 -1.80 22.41
N ALA A 282 -15.85 -1.79 23.70
CA ALA A 282 -16.98 -2.54 24.24
C ALA A 282 -18.35 -1.88 23.98
N GLN A 283 -18.37 -0.56 23.72
CA GLN A 283 -19.60 0.22 23.60
C GLN A 283 -20.45 -0.21 22.39
N ARG A 284 -21.71 -0.59 22.63
CA ARG A 284 -22.63 -0.92 21.53
C ARG A 284 -23.06 0.35 20.78
N THR A 285 -22.61 0.50 19.53
CA THR A 285 -22.93 1.65 18.66
C THR A 285 -24.05 1.37 17.65
N HIS A 286 -24.39 0.11 17.44
CA HIS A 286 -25.52 -0.40 16.66
C HIS A 286 -25.72 -1.90 16.98
N ASP A 287 -26.66 -2.59 16.33
CA ASP A 287 -26.77 -4.05 16.49
C ASP A 287 -25.64 -4.77 15.76
N ARG A 288 -24.82 -5.52 16.53
CA ARG A 288 -23.64 -6.27 16.05
C ARG A 288 -23.90 -7.79 15.97
N GLY A 289 -25.08 -8.26 16.37
CA GLY A 289 -25.40 -9.69 16.40
C GLY A 289 -24.80 -10.42 17.61
N LYS A 290 -24.19 -11.59 17.38
CA LYS A 290 -23.45 -12.34 18.40
C LYS A 290 -21.94 -12.06 18.29
N PRO A 291 -21.18 -12.09 19.40
CA PRO A 291 -19.72 -12.01 19.36
C PRO A 291 -19.09 -12.97 18.34
N SER A 292 -18.09 -12.49 17.62
CA SER A 292 -17.39 -13.22 16.56
C SER A 292 -15.89 -12.96 16.64
N SER A 293 -15.09 -13.92 16.18
CA SER A 293 -13.63 -13.76 16.10
C SER A 293 -13.21 -13.10 14.78
N GLY A 294 -12.30 -12.14 14.87
CA GLY A 294 -11.64 -11.46 13.76
C GLY A 294 -10.12 -11.59 13.88
N ILE A 295 -9.39 -10.51 13.58
CA ILE A 295 -7.92 -10.46 13.71
C ILE A 295 -7.49 -10.06 15.13
N ASN A 296 -8.12 -9.01 15.66
CA ASN A 296 -7.85 -8.38 16.95
C ASN A 296 -9.06 -8.42 17.89
N VAL A 297 -10.08 -9.22 17.55
CA VAL A 297 -11.24 -9.52 18.42
C VAL A 297 -11.50 -11.03 18.44
N SER A 298 -12.03 -11.55 19.54
CA SER A 298 -12.32 -12.99 19.69
C SER A 298 -13.64 -13.25 20.38
N ALA A 299 -14.35 -14.29 19.97
CA ALA A 299 -15.51 -14.85 20.66
C ALA A 299 -15.15 -15.93 21.70
N THR A 300 -13.87 -16.08 22.06
CA THR A 300 -13.41 -16.97 23.13
C THR A 300 -12.38 -16.27 24.02
N GLY A 301 -12.46 -16.54 25.33
CA GLY A 301 -11.50 -16.08 26.32
C GLY A 301 -10.28 -16.99 26.50
N ASP A 302 -10.18 -18.10 25.75
CA ASP A 302 -9.04 -19.03 25.87
C ASP A 302 -7.78 -18.44 25.19
N PRO A 303 -6.70 -18.13 25.94
CA PRO A 303 -5.47 -17.55 25.39
C PRO A 303 -4.72 -18.44 24.38
N LYS A 304 -5.11 -19.72 24.23
CA LYS A 304 -4.58 -20.62 23.20
C LYS A 304 -5.38 -20.60 21.89
N LEU A 305 -6.62 -20.10 21.93
CA LEU A 305 -7.56 -20.13 20.81
C LEU A 305 -7.87 -18.72 20.24
N VAL A 306 -7.50 -17.65 20.95
CA VAL A 306 -7.57 -16.30 20.40
C VAL A 306 -6.68 -16.15 19.14
N PRO A 307 -7.07 -15.34 18.14
CA PRO A 307 -6.31 -15.15 16.91
C PRO A 307 -4.84 -14.76 17.09
N TRP A 308 -4.54 -14.03 18.18
CA TRP A 308 -3.20 -13.54 18.55
C TRP A 308 -2.48 -14.42 19.58
N ALA A 309 -2.86 -15.68 19.76
CA ALA A 309 -2.29 -16.59 20.75
C ALA A 309 -0.75 -16.72 20.67
N HIS A 310 -0.16 -16.52 19.48
CA HIS A 310 1.30 -16.52 19.30
C HIS A 310 2.01 -15.36 20.02
N TRP A 311 1.38 -14.19 20.15
CA TRP A 311 1.91 -13.07 20.94
C TRP A 311 1.93 -13.39 22.45
N ILE A 312 0.89 -14.07 22.93
CA ILE A 312 0.79 -14.54 24.33
C ILE A 312 1.83 -15.64 24.59
N ALA A 313 1.98 -16.59 23.67
CA ALA A 313 2.99 -17.65 23.75
C ALA A 313 4.43 -17.11 23.75
N ALA A 314 4.69 -16.05 22.96
CA ALA A 314 5.95 -15.30 22.94
C ALA A 314 6.18 -14.41 24.19
N LYS A 315 5.20 -14.34 25.11
CA LYS A 315 5.22 -13.56 26.36
C LYS A 315 5.54 -12.08 26.13
N VAL A 316 4.94 -11.49 25.09
CA VAL A 316 5.09 -10.06 24.79
C VAL A 316 4.32 -9.25 25.85
N PRO A 317 4.97 -8.30 26.54
CA PRO A 317 4.33 -7.51 27.59
C PRO A 317 3.10 -6.74 27.08
N GLY A 318 2.06 -6.64 27.92
CA GLY A 318 0.83 -5.91 27.62
C GLY A 318 -0.19 -6.64 26.75
N ILE A 319 0.19 -7.76 26.11
CA ILE A 319 -0.74 -8.56 25.29
C ILE A 319 -1.33 -9.70 26.12
N GLY A 320 -2.65 -9.80 26.09
CA GLY A 320 -3.43 -10.75 26.89
C GLY A 320 -4.77 -11.05 26.25
N VAL A 321 -5.79 -11.32 27.07
CA VAL A 321 -7.16 -11.58 26.63
C VAL A 321 -8.09 -10.78 27.53
N TYR A 322 -8.45 -9.58 27.08
CA TYR A 322 -9.23 -8.62 27.87
C TYR A 322 -10.68 -8.61 27.38
N GLU A 323 -11.65 -8.79 28.29
CA GLU A 323 -13.07 -8.81 27.93
C GLU A 323 -13.60 -7.40 27.67
N GLY A 324 -14.50 -7.26 26.69
CA GLY A 324 -15.04 -5.98 26.23
C GLY A 324 -14.43 -5.60 24.87
N ALA A 325 -15.11 -5.99 23.78
CA ALA A 325 -14.67 -5.76 22.40
C ALA A 325 -15.82 -5.92 21.39
N GLY A 326 -15.66 -5.45 20.16
CA GLY A 326 -16.61 -5.65 19.06
C GLY A 326 -18.01 -5.04 19.30
N GLY A 327 -18.12 -4.03 20.16
CA GLY A 327 -19.42 -3.49 20.61
C GLY A 327 -20.16 -4.38 21.62
N HIS A 328 -19.46 -5.31 22.28
CA HIS A 328 -19.98 -6.16 23.34
C HIS A 328 -19.18 -5.99 24.64
N GLU A 329 -19.86 -5.70 25.76
CA GLU A 329 -19.26 -5.65 27.10
C GLU A 329 -18.82 -7.03 27.64
N ARG A 330 -19.39 -8.12 27.11
CA ARG A 330 -19.14 -9.50 27.56
C ARG A 330 -19.14 -10.49 26.40
N GLY A 331 -18.42 -11.59 26.57
CA GLY A 331 -18.35 -12.68 25.58
C GLY A 331 -17.58 -12.32 24.31
N CYS A 332 -16.86 -11.20 24.30
CA CYS A 332 -15.98 -10.75 23.24
C CYS A 332 -14.70 -10.19 23.89
N TRP A 333 -13.53 -10.52 23.32
CA TRP A 333 -12.23 -10.19 23.89
C TRP A 333 -11.31 -9.50 22.88
N LYS A 334 -10.38 -8.68 23.37
CA LYS A 334 -9.36 -7.92 22.63
C LYS A 334 -7.92 -8.20 23.14
N PRO A 335 -6.86 -7.91 22.35
CA PRO A 335 -5.48 -8.25 22.69
C PRO A 335 -4.82 -7.36 23.73
N VAL A 336 -5.25 -6.11 23.88
CA VAL A 336 -4.67 -5.12 24.80
C VAL A 336 -5.75 -4.51 25.70
N ALA A 337 -5.37 -4.02 26.87
CA ALA A 337 -6.31 -3.42 27.83
C ALA A 337 -6.87 -2.07 27.33
N SER A 338 -6.02 -1.30 26.66
CA SER A 338 -6.27 0.07 26.19
C SER A 338 -5.31 0.42 25.04
N ASP A 339 -5.38 1.68 24.55
CA ASP A 339 -4.37 2.32 23.69
C ASP A 339 -4.19 1.73 22.28
N CYS A 340 -5.17 0.94 21.80
CA CYS A 340 -5.30 0.63 20.37
C CYS A 340 -6.12 1.70 19.65
N LEU A 341 -5.68 2.09 18.45
CA LEU A 341 -6.46 2.91 17.50
C LEU A 341 -7.84 2.30 17.17
N MET A 342 -7.98 0.97 17.23
CA MET A 342 -9.28 0.29 17.05
C MET A 342 -10.23 0.45 18.25
N GLU A 343 -9.81 1.16 19.29
CA GLU A 343 -10.64 1.57 20.43
C GLU A 343 -10.57 3.11 20.58
N HIS A 344 -9.57 3.61 21.32
CA HIS A 344 -9.46 5.02 21.72
C HIS A 344 -8.02 5.57 21.60
N GLY A 345 -7.03 4.74 21.27
CA GLY A 345 -5.63 5.16 21.11
C GLY A 345 -5.33 5.88 19.80
N GLU A 346 -4.08 6.31 19.64
CA GLU A 346 -3.58 6.98 18.43
C GLU A 346 -2.84 6.02 17.47
N GLN A 347 -2.25 4.95 18.00
CA GLN A 347 -1.42 3.99 17.25
C GLN A 347 -2.08 2.59 17.25
N LEU A 348 -1.78 1.79 16.23
CA LEU A 348 -2.25 0.40 16.19
C LEU A 348 -1.53 -0.44 17.25
N CYS A 349 -2.27 -1.24 18.02
CA CYS A 349 -1.68 -2.19 18.95
C CYS A 349 -0.81 -3.23 18.20
N PRO A 350 0.09 -3.97 18.86
CA PRO A 350 0.99 -4.90 18.16
C PRO A 350 0.31 -5.93 17.25
N VAL A 351 -0.88 -6.42 17.64
CA VAL A 351 -1.68 -7.38 16.85
C VAL A 351 -2.27 -6.72 15.61
N CYS A 352 -2.81 -5.52 15.73
CA CYS A 352 -3.28 -4.74 14.58
C CYS A 352 -2.15 -4.34 13.64
N ARG A 353 -0.99 -3.97 14.21
CA ARG A 353 0.24 -3.62 13.48
C ARG A 353 0.77 -4.79 12.66
N GLU A 354 0.83 -5.99 13.23
CA GLU A 354 1.19 -7.23 12.51
C GLU A 354 0.33 -7.44 11.27
N ALA A 355 -1.00 -7.37 11.44
CA ALA A 355 -1.94 -7.54 10.34
C ALA A 355 -1.80 -6.46 9.27
N THR A 356 -1.54 -5.20 9.65
CA THR A 356 -1.26 -4.11 8.71
C THR A 356 0.03 -4.33 7.92
N VAL A 357 1.13 -4.75 8.56
CA VAL A 357 2.40 -5.07 7.87
C VAL A 357 2.20 -6.22 6.88
N LEU A 358 1.57 -7.32 7.32
CA LEU A 358 1.25 -8.44 6.44
C LEU A 358 0.36 -8.01 5.27
N ARG A 359 -0.60 -7.10 5.49
CA ARG A 359 -1.48 -6.58 4.44
C ARG A 359 -0.73 -5.73 3.40
N ILE A 360 0.28 -4.96 3.80
CA ILE A 360 1.18 -4.25 2.87
C ILE A 360 1.93 -5.27 2.02
N HIS A 361 2.57 -6.27 2.64
CA HIS A 361 3.29 -7.33 1.93
C HIS A 361 2.39 -8.30 1.13
N MET A 362 1.07 -8.28 1.31
CA MET A 362 0.14 -8.97 0.40
C MET A 362 -0.01 -8.28 -0.96
N LEU A 363 0.22 -6.95 -1.02
CA LEU A 363 0.04 -6.11 -2.20
C LEU A 363 1.38 -5.75 -2.87
N VAL A 364 2.42 -5.55 -2.05
CA VAL A 364 3.73 -5.08 -2.50
C VAL A 364 4.77 -6.20 -2.38
N ASP A 365 5.60 -6.36 -3.41
CA ASP A 365 6.85 -7.12 -3.39
C ASP A 365 7.99 -6.17 -2.96
N PRO A 366 8.74 -6.47 -1.87
CA PRO A 366 9.89 -5.64 -1.47
C PRO A 366 11.01 -5.59 -2.52
N ILE A 367 11.01 -6.48 -3.52
CA ILE A 367 11.92 -6.43 -4.67
C ILE A 367 11.32 -5.58 -5.79
N GLU A 368 11.81 -4.36 -5.91
CA GLU A 368 11.37 -3.38 -6.91
C GLU A 368 11.84 -3.73 -8.33
N SER A 369 13.11 -4.12 -8.48
CA SER A 369 13.65 -4.54 -9.77
C SER A 369 14.86 -5.47 -9.61
N CYS A 370 15.21 -6.16 -10.70
CA CYS A 370 16.43 -6.93 -10.76
C CYS A 370 17.02 -6.95 -12.18
N GLU A 371 18.34 -7.02 -12.26
CA GLU A 371 19.10 -7.06 -13.51
C GLU A 371 20.14 -8.19 -13.45
N PRO A 372 20.23 -9.08 -14.45
CA PRO A 372 19.28 -9.26 -15.55
C PRO A 372 17.86 -9.63 -15.08
N PRO A 373 16.84 -9.60 -15.96
CA PRO A 373 15.49 -10.06 -15.63
C PRO A 373 15.49 -11.50 -15.11
N THR A 374 14.69 -11.78 -14.08
CA THR A 374 14.56 -13.12 -13.48
C THR A 374 13.96 -14.13 -14.47
N GLN A 375 14.38 -15.39 -14.36
CA GLN A 375 13.93 -16.49 -15.22
C GLN A 375 13.02 -17.45 -14.46
N PRO A 376 12.04 -18.11 -15.11
CA PRO A 376 11.29 -19.21 -14.50
C PRO A 376 12.22 -20.39 -14.14
N LEU A 377 11.70 -21.39 -13.43
CA LEU A 377 12.46 -22.61 -13.13
C LEU A 377 12.62 -23.49 -14.38
N ALA A 378 11.65 -23.49 -15.29
CA ALA A 378 11.71 -24.13 -16.59
C ALA A 378 10.83 -23.35 -17.60
N PRO A 379 11.12 -23.37 -18.92
CA PRO A 379 12.29 -23.98 -19.57
C PRO A 379 13.61 -23.26 -19.23
N TRP A 380 14.72 -23.82 -19.71
CA TRP A 380 16.08 -23.47 -19.31
C TRP A 380 16.75 -22.47 -20.27
N ASP A 381 16.33 -21.20 -20.18
CA ASP A 381 16.93 -20.11 -20.96
C ASP A 381 18.05 -19.40 -20.16
N GLY A 382 19.09 -20.13 -19.80
CA GLY A 382 20.15 -19.66 -18.89
C GLY A 382 21.12 -18.64 -19.49
N HIS A 383 21.68 -17.78 -18.62
CA HIS A 383 22.84 -16.95 -18.97
C HIS A 383 24.09 -17.82 -19.12
N VAL A 384 25.02 -17.43 -20.01
CA VAL A 384 26.28 -18.16 -20.22
C VAL A 384 27.45 -17.39 -19.60
N LEU A 385 28.28 -18.08 -18.83
CA LEU A 385 29.55 -17.59 -18.32
C LEU A 385 30.69 -18.35 -19.00
N ASP A 386 31.48 -17.64 -19.81
CA ASP A 386 32.56 -18.18 -20.63
C ASP A 386 33.84 -17.33 -20.47
N GLY A 387 35.01 -17.94 -20.69
CA GLY A 387 36.32 -17.31 -20.54
C GLY A 387 36.61 -16.79 -19.12
N ASP A 388 37.44 -15.74 -19.02
CA ASP A 388 37.75 -15.01 -17.78
C ASP A 388 36.64 -13.99 -17.39
N GLY A 389 35.41 -14.19 -17.88
CA GLY A 389 34.29 -13.26 -17.68
C GLY A 389 33.77 -13.18 -16.24
N GLU A 390 33.00 -12.13 -15.98
CA GLU A 390 32.22 -11.93 -14.75
C GLU A 390 30.75 -11.73 -15.13
N LEU A 391 29.84 -12.40 -14.42
CA LEU A 391 28.39 -12.23 -14.57
C LEU A 391 27.81 -11.75 -13.23
N ALA A 392 27.30 -10.53 -13.22
CA ALA A 392 26.71 -9.90 -12.04
C ALA A 392 25.18 -9.95 -12.08
N PHE A 393 24.60 -10.14 -10.89
CA PHE A 393 23.17 -10.09 -10.63
C PHE A 393 22.90 -9.01 -9.60
N THR A 394 22.00 -8.10 -9.91
CA THR A 394 21.67 -6.93 -9.10
C THR A 394 20.20 -7.00 -8.70
N VAL A 395 19.88 -6.74 -7.44
CA VAL A 395 18.50 -6.64 -6.93
C VAL A 395 18.34 -5.32 -6.21
N ARG A 396 17.35 -4.53 -6.63
CA ARG A 396 16.92 -3.29 -5.97
C ARG A 396 15.65 -3.57 -5.16
N THR A 397 15.58 -2.98 -3.97
CA THR A 397 14.49 -3.20 -3.02
C THR A 397 13.90 -1.89 -2.50
N LEU A 398 12.64 -1.96 -2.06
CA LEU A 398 11.99 -0.91 -1.29
C LEU A 398 12.46 -0.99 0.16
N GLN A 399 13.06 0.09 0.68
CA GLN A 399 13.62 0.10 2.03
C GLN A 399 12.61 0.65 3.06
N PRO A 400 12.36 -0.07 4.17
CA PRO A 400 11.71 0.47 5.36
C PRO A 400 12.53 1.58 6.04
N ALA A 401 11.87 2.44 6.82
CA ALA A 401 12.48 3.67 7.33
C ALA A 401 13.46 3.46 8.51
N LYS A 402 13.28 2.42 9.34
CA LYS A 402 14.02 2.19 10.60
C LYS A 402 14.68 0.81 10.69
N HIS A 403 14.44 -0.10 9.75
CA HIS A 403 15.21 -1.35 9.64
C HIS A 403 15.61 -1.66 8.20
N ALA A 404 16.76 -2.31 8.05
CA ALA A 404 17.19 -2.86 6.79
C ALA A 404 16.47 -4.19 6.54
N LEU A 405 16.16 -4.46 5.27
CA LEU A 405 15.89 -5.82 4.81
C LEU A 405 17.17 -6.67 4.89
N GLU A 406 17.04 -7.99 4.77
CA GLU A 406 18.17 -8.93 4.63
C GLU A 406 18.19 -9.54 3.23
N ALA A 407 19.35 -9.56 2.58
CA ALA A 407 19.55 -10.20 1.28
C ALA A 407 20.44 -11.44 1.42
N ARG A 408 19.92 -12.61 1.02
CA ARG A 408 20.68 -13.87 0.97
C ARG A 408 20.82 -14.35 -0.47
N TRP A 409 22.06 -14.52 -0.92
CA TRP A 409 22.38 -15.08 -2.21
C TRP A 409 22.78 -16.54 -2.09
N TYR A 410 22.02 -17.41 -2.73
CA TYR A 410 22.28 -18.84 -2.82
C TYR A 410 22.80 -19.18 -4.21
N LEU A 411 23.72 -20.13 -4.25
CA LEU A 411 24.20 -20.74 -5.48
C LEU A 411 24.04 -22.25 -5.35
N LEU A 412 23.32 -22.83 -6.30
CA LEU A 412 22.81 -24.19 -6.23
C LEU A 412 23.23 -24.95 -7.49
N SER A 413 23.90 -26.09 -7.35
CA SER A 413 24.27 -26.93 -8.48
C SER A 413 23.05 -27.67 -9.04
N ALA A 414 22.82 -27.57 -10.35
CA ALA A 414 21.74 -28.31 -11.00
C ALA A 414 22.00 -29.84 -10.98
N ALA A 415 23.25 -30.27 -10.82
CA ALA A 415 23.62 -31.68 -10.72
C ALA A 415 23.36 -32.27 -9.31
N GLU A 416 23.40 -31.44 -8.27
CA GLU A 416 23.11 -31.85 -6.89
C GLU A 416 21.61 -31.76 -6.57
N GLY A 417 20.86 -31.01 -7.39
CA GLY A 417 19.44 -30.71 -7.19
C GLY A 417 19.23 -29.59 -6.16
N LEU A 418 18.09 -28.91 -6.24
CA LEU A 418 17.71 -27.96 -5.18
C LEU A 418 17.34 -28.76 -3.93
N ARG A 419 18.13 -28.64 -2.85
CA ARG A 419 17.80 -29.25 -1.55
C ARG A 419 16.76 -28.40 -0.82
N THR A 420 15.54 -28.93 -0.78
CA THR A 420 14.38 -28.29 -0.18
C THR A 420 13.99 -28.96 1.13
N GLY A 421 13.52 -28.15 2.08
CA GLY A 421 12.87 -28.64 3.28
C GLY A 421 11.35 -28.43 3.18
N ASP A 422 10.59 -29.49 3.39
CA ASP A 422 9.17 -29.40 3.74
C ASP A 422 9.05 -28.97 5.23
N PRO A 423 8.05 -28.16 5.64
CA PRO A 423 7.76 -27.89 7.06
C PRO A 423 7.77 -29.11 7.99
N ASP A 424 7.39 -30.30 7.51
CA ASP A 424 7.40 -31.54 8.32
C ASP A 424 8.80 -32.21 8.44
N GLY A 425 9.87 -31.54 8.00
CA GLY A 425 11.25 -31.99 8.17
C GLY A 425 11.76 -32.98 7.12
N GLY A 426 10.94 -33.30 6.12
CA GLY A 426 11.38 -34.05 4.94
C GLY A 426 12.36 -33.23 4.09
N VAL A 427 13.47 -33.84 3.71
CA VAL A 427 14.42 -33.29 2.72
C VAL A 427 14.07 -33.85 1.35
N SER A 428 13.84 -32.97 0.38
CA SER A 428 13.55 -33.34 -1.01
C SER A 428 14.54 -32.67 -1.96
N THR A 429 14.90 -33.36 -3.04
CA THR A 429 15.71 -32.79 -4.13
C THR A 429 14.82 -32.53 -5.33
N ILE A 430 14.60 -31.25 -5.65
CA ILE A 430 13.84 -30.87 -6.84
C ILE A 430 14.80 -30.84 -8.03
N GLY A 431 14.60 -31.79 -8.96
CA GLY A 431 15.34 -31.90 -10.21
C GLY A 431 14.89 -30.90 -11.29
N PRO A 432 15.65 -30.80 -12.40
CA PRO A 432 15.49 -29.75 -13.42
C PRO A 432 14.19 -29.78 -14.23
N GLU A 433 13.44 -30.89 -14.16
CA GLU A 433 12.24 -31.15 -14.97
C GLU A 433 10.94 -31.20 -14.15
N ALA A 434 11.00 -31.08 -12.82
CA ALA A 434 9.82 -31.17 -11.97
C ALA A 434 8.97 -29.88 -12.08
N PRO A 435 7.76 -29.91 -12.67
CA PRO A 435 6.89 -28.75 -12.67
C PRO A 435 6.45 -28.42 -11.25
N ARG A 436 6.38 -27.12 -10.92
CA ARG A 436 5.67 -26.67 -9.71
C ARG A 436 4.20 -27.09 -9.84
N THR A 437 3.77 -28.11 -9.11
CA THR A 437 2.36 -28.26 -8.77
C THR A 437 1.97 -27.01 -7.98
N GLY A 438 0.95 -26.29 -8.47
CA GLY A 438 0.55 -25.01 -7.90
C GLY A 438 0.08 -25.14 -6.44
N PRO A 439 0.02 -24.02 -5.70
CA PRO A 439 -0.27 -24.06 -4.27
C PRO A 439 -1.61 -24.73 -3.97
N SER A 440 -1.59 -25.56 -2.93
CA SER A 440 -2.79 -26.19 -2.35
C SER A 440 -3.84 -25.12 -2.02
N THR A 441 -5.03 -25.27 -2.57
CA THR A 441 -6.18 -24.38 -2.34
C THR A 441 -6.84 -24.63 -0.98
N GLY A 442 -6.05 -24.53 0.10
CA GLY A 442 -6.53 -24.60 1.48
C GLY A 442 -7.04 -23.24 1.98
N PRO A 443 -8.23 -23.16 2.58
CA PRO A 443 -8.66 -21.99 3.34
C PRO A 443 -7.76 -21.74 4.56
N LEU A 444 -7.72 -20.48 5.01
CA LEU A 444 -7.09 -20.09 6.28
C LEU A 444 -7.59 -20.93 7.47
N PRO A 445 -6.70 -21.41 8.36
CA PRO A 445 -7.10 -21.80 9.70
C PRO A 445 -7.48 -20.54 10.49
N GLY A 446 -8.78 -20.23 10.56
CA GLY A 446 -9.31 -19.11 11.36
C GLY A 446 -10.71 -18.62 10.98
N ALA A 447 -11.16 -18.82 9.75
CA ALA A 447 -12.52 -18.44 9.33
C ALA A 447 -13.13 -19.52 8.43
N GLN A 448 -14.23 -20.15 8.86
CA GLN A 448 -15.00 -21.03 7.99
C GLN A 448 -15.64 -20.20 6.87
N PRO A 449 -15.47 -20.56 5.59
CA PRO A 449 -16.23 -19.94 4.52
C PRO A 449 -17.71 -20.35 4.64
N PRO A 450 -18.67 -19.45 4.35
CA PRO A 450 -20.08 -19.81 4.33
C PRO A 450 -20.33 -20.88 3.26
N PRO A 451 -21.18 -21.89 3.53
CA PRO A 451 -21.43 -22.97 2.59
C PRO A 451 -22.23 -22.45 1.38
N GLY A 452 -21.65 -22.60 0.17
CA GLY A 452 -22.38 -22.49 -1.09
C GLY A 452 -22.13 -21.25 -1.95
N SER A 453 -20.93 -21.15 -2.55
CA SER A 453 -20.78 -20.40 -3.81
C SER A 453 -19.68 -20.98 -4.71
N THR A 454 -20.02 -22.00 -5.50
CA THR A 454 -19.16 -22.58 -6.56
C THR A 454 -19.12 -21.73 -7.83
N LYS A 455 -19.05 -20.40 -7.70
CA LYS A 455 -18.84 -19.50 -8.85
C LYS A 455 -17.34 -19.33 -9.10
N PRO A 456 -16.84 -19.48 -10.34
CA PRO A 456 -15.44 -19.26 -10.64
C PRO A 456 -15.06 -17.81 -10.30
N ARG A 457 -14.01 -17.64 -9.50
CA ARG A 457 -13.46 -16.31 -9.19
C ARG A 457 -13.05 -15.65 -10.50
N LYS A 458 -13.61 -14.48 -10.82
CA LYS A 458 -13.08 -13.60 -11.88
C LYS A 458 -11.60 -13.33 -11.58
N PRO A 459 -10.72 -13.28 -12.60
CA PRO A 459 -9.29 -13.04 -12.37
C PRO A 459 -9.11 -11.73 -11.62
N ARG A 460 -8.46 -11.81 -10.44
CA ARG A 460 -7.97 -10.62 -9.74
C ARG A 460 -6.81 -10.08 -10.56
N ARG A 461 -6.84 -8.78 -10.89
CA ARG A 461 -5.86 -8.14 -11.78
C ARG A 461 -4.52 -7.84 -11.09
N PHE A 462 -4.49 -7.99 -9.77
CA PHE A 462 -3.33 -7.78 -8.90
C PHE A 462 -2.97 -9.10 -8.23
N GLN A 463 -1.67 -9.34 -8.12
CA GLN A 463 -1.12 -10.61 -7.68
C GLN A 463 -1.08 -10.66 -6.14
N ASP A 464 -2.24 -10.95 -5.54
CA ASP A 464 -2.40 -11.22 -4.10
C ASP A 464 -1.30 -12.20 -3.68
N ARG A 465 -0.25 -11.74 -2.97
CA ARG A 465 1.00 -12.51 -2.80
C ARG A 465 0.80 -13.82 -2.03
N ARG A 466 -0.37 -14.02 -1.40
CA ARG A 466 -0.82 -15.30 -0.82
C ARG A 466 -1.05 -16.39 -1.87
N ASP A 467 -1.49 -16.02 -3.08
CA ASP A 467 -1.73 -16.95 -4.20
C ASP A 467 -0.42 -17.55 -4.74
N ARG A 468 0.75 -17.04 -4.33
CA ARG A 468 2.08 -17.67 -4.55
C ARG A 468 2.34 -18.84 -3.60
N GLY A 469 1.75 -18.80 -2.40
CA GLY A 469 2.17 -19.62 -1.26
C GLY A 469 3.50 -19.15 -0.64
N ALA A 470 3.88 -19.85 0.44
CA ALA A 470 5.19 -19.68 1.09
C ALA A 470 6.32 -20.09 0.15
N LEU A 471 7.46 -19.42 0.24
CA LEU A 471 8.65 -19.84 -0.50
C LEU A 471 9.18 -21.16 0.04
N VAL A 472 9.65 -22.00 -0.88
CA VAL A 472 10.32 -23.26 -0.54
C VAL A 472 11.56 -22.97 0.30
N LYS A 473 11.76 -23.72 1.39
CA LYS A 473 12.94 -23.57 2.24
C LYS A 473 14.18 -24.08 1.53
N ILE A 474 15.13 -23.20 1.23
CA ILE A 474 16.46 -23.57 0.75
C ILE A 474 17.26 -24.07 1.96
N LEU A 475 17.83 -25.27 1.87
CA LEU A 475 18.63 -25.87 2.94
C LEU A 475 20.13 -25.60 2.78
N ASP A 476 20.56 -25.19 1.59
CA ASP A 476 21.94 -24.80 1.30
C ASP A 476 22.31 -23.47 1.96
N GLU A 477 23.57 -23.34 2.40
CA GLU A 477 24.09 -22.09 2.96
C GLU A 477 24.19 -21.00 1.89
N ALA A 478 23.77 -19.78 2.25
CA ALA A 478 23.95 -18.60 1.41
C ALA A 478 25.44 -18.32 1.18
N LYS A 479 25.83 -18.09 -0.07
CA LYS A 479 27.22 -17.76 -0.45
C LYS A 479 27.58 -16.32 -0.13
N GLN A 480 26.58 -15.45 0.02
CA GLN A 480 26.72 -14.05 0.39
C GLN A 480 25.46 -13.60 1.13
N VAL A 481 25.63 -12.90 2.26
CA VAL A 481 24.55 -12.28 3.03
C VAL A 481 24.87 -10.80 3.13
N ASP A 482 24.13 -9.99 2.38
CA ASP A 482 24.44 -8.59 2.18
C ASP A 482 23.68 -7.67 3.13
N ARG A 483 24.31 -6.52 3.37
CA ARG A 483 23.60 -5.28 3.69
C ARG A 483 23.58 -4.46 2.41
N PHE A 484 22.40 -3.93 2.09
CA PHE A 484 22.18 -3.08 0.93
C PHE A 484 23.07 -1.83 0.96
N ASP A 485 23.35 -1.29 -0.22
CA ASP A 485 23.91 0.06 -0.34
C ASP A 485 22.88 1.14 0.00
N GLN A 486 23.28 2.41 -0.16
CA GLN A 486 22.43 3.57 0.16
C GLN A 486 21.17 3.66 -0.71
N ASP A 487 21.15 3.01 -1.88
CA ASP A 487 20.03 3.04 -2.83
C ASP A 487 19.14 1.78 -2.75
N GLY A 488 19.33 0.95 -1.71
CA GLY A 488 18.57 -0.28 -1.50
C GLY A 488 18.96 -1.40 -2.48
N VAL A 489 20.21 -1.41 -2.98
CA VAL A 489 20.72 -2.39 -3.95
C VAL A 489 21.68 -3.39 -3.31
N THR A 490 21.62 -4.64 -3.78
CA THR A 490 22.55 -5.74 -3.47
C THR A 490 22.99 -6.39 -4.77
N THR A 491 24.26 -6.81 -4.84
CA THR A 491 24.87 -7.35 -6.08
C THR A 491 25.71 -8.59 -5.79
N PHE A 492 25.49 -9.65 -6.57
CA PHE A 492 26.23 -10.89 -6.50
C PHE A 492 26.90 -11.18 -7.84
N ALA A 493 28.23 -11.32 -7.83
CA ALA A 493 29.03 -11.55 -9.03
C ALA A 493 29.60 -12.97 -9.05
N LEU A 494 29.39 -13.67 -10.16
CA LEU A 494 29.99 -14.96 -10.47
C LEU A 494 31.20 -14.81 -11.40
N LYS A 495 32.20 -15.67 -11.20
CA LYS A 495 33.41 -15.76 -12.02
C LYS A 495 33.67 -17.22 -12.40
N ARG A 496 34.39 -17.44 -13.49
CA ARG A 496 34.90 -18.77 -13.82
C ARG A 496 36.08 -19.13 -12.91
N ALA A 497 36.18 -20.38 -12.48
CA ALA A 497 37.40 -20.88 -11.84
C ALA A 497 38.54 -20.97 -12.86
N LYS A 498 39.74 -20.47 -12.52
CA LYS A 498 40.92 -20.62 -13.38
C LYS A 498 41.45 -22.05 -13.30
N SER A 499 41.80 -22.63 -14.44
CA SER A 499 42.32 -24.00 -14.51
C SER A 499 43.60 -24.12 -13.68
N GLY A 500 43.63 -25.11 -12.77
CA GLY A 500 44.79 -25.40 -11.92
C GLY A 500 44.96 -24.50 -10.69
N THR A 501 44.07 -23.53 -10.42
CA THR A 501 44.08 -22.79 -9.15
C THR A 501 43.18 -23.46 -8.12
N GLY A 502 43.75 -23.86 -6.97
CA GLY A 502 43.00 -24.32 -5.79
C GLY A 502 42.31 -23.17 -5.05
N ASP A 503 41.52 -22.39 -5.77
CA ASP A 503 40.90 -21.15 -5.30
C ASP A 503 39.62 -21.46 -4.52
N SER A 504 39.53 -20.96 -3.29
CA SER A 504 38.44 -21.29 -2.37
C SER A 504 37.26 -20.30 -2.40
N ASP A 505 37.25 -19.32 -3.33
CA ASP A 505 36.11 -18.42 -3.49
C ASP A 505 34.89 -19.20 -4.04
N PRO A 506 33.78 -19.36 -3.28
CA PRO A 506 32.62 -20.13 -3.71
C PRO A 506 31.84 -19.50 -4.88
N ARG A 507 32.25 -18.31 -5.36
CA ARG A 507 31.71 -17.65 -6.55
C ARG A 507 32.54 -17.97 -7.81
N LYS A 508 33.64 -18.72 -7.70
CA LYS A 508 34.43 -19.23 -8.82
C LYS A 508 33.98 -20.64 -9.18
N LEU A 509 33.37 -20.78 -10.34
CA LEU A 509 32.63 -22.00 -10.69
C LEU A 509 33.39 -22.87 -11.68
N ALA A 510 33.29 -24.18 -11.46
CA ALA A 510 33.66 -25.19 -12.44
C ALA A 510 32.61 -25.24 -13.58
N PRO A 511 32.94 -25.79 -14.76
CA PRO A 511 31.97 -25.98 -15.83
C PRO A 511 30.76 -26.81 -15.35
N GLY A 512 29.56 -26.35 -15.65
CA GLY A 512 28.33 -26.90 -15.10
C GLY A 512 27.15 -25.93 -15.14
N ARG A 513 26.02 -26.36 -14.57
CA ARG A 513 24.79 -25.55 -14.51
C ARG A 513 24.43 -25.21 -13.08
N TYR A 514 24.09 -23.95 -12.84
CA TYR A 514 23.83 -23.41 -11.51
C TYR A 514 22.56 -22.54 -11.50
N ARG A 515 21.81 -22.59 -10.40
CA ARG A 515 20.81 -21.56 -10.09
C ARG A 515 21.44 -20.54 -9.16
N VAL A 516 21.42 -19.27 -9.57
CA VAL A 516 21.59 -18.14 -8.64
C VAL A 516 20.21 -17.79 -8.10
N VAL A 517 20.09 -17.62 -6.79
CA VAL A 517 18.84 -17.19 -6.14
C VAL A 517 19.16 -16.07 -5.17
N CYS A 518 18.51 -14.92 -5.33
CA CYS A 518 18.47 -13.87 -4.32
C CYS A 518 17.16 -13.98 -3.55
N ARG A 519 17.23 -14.19 -2.23
CA ARG A 519 16.08 -14.09 -1.33
C ARG A 519 16.19 -12.84 -0.50
N ILE A 520 15.17 -12.01 -0.57
CA ILE A 520 15.00 -10.83 0.27
C ILE A 520 14.01 -11.15 1.38
N THR A 521 14.40 -10.86 2.61
CA THR A 521 13.57 -11.07 3.80
C THR A 521 13.39 -9.74 4.53
N ASP A 522 12.15 -9.36 4.80
CA ASP A 522 11.83 -8.29 5.74
C ASP A 522 11.78 -8.87 7.18
N PRO A 523 12.70 -8.48 8.10
CA PRO A 523 12.62 -8.92 9.48
C PRO A 523 11.47 -8.28 10.26
N ALA A 524 10.78 -7.28 9.67
CA ALA A 524 9.73 -6.47 10.28
C ALA A 524 10.11 -5.97 11.69
N LYS A 525 11.37 -5.61 11.91
CA LYS A 525 11.91 -5.28 13.24
C LYS A 525 12.64 -3.92 13.25
N PRO A 526 11.89 -2.81 13.37
CA PRO A 526 12.45 -1.48 13.51
C PRO A 526 13.52 -1.36 14.60
N ARG A 527 14.53 -0.52 14.35
CA ARG A 527 15.64 -0.30 15.28
C ARG A 527 15.14 0.17 16.65
N GLY A 528 15.49 -0.59 17.68
CA GLY A 528 15.13 -0.32 19.09
C GLY A 528 13.97 -1.16 19.60
N GLU A 529 13.19 -1.78 18.72
CA GLU A 529 12.09 -2.66 19.12
C GLU A 529 12.61 -4.00 19.69
N ARG A 530 12.03 -4.43 20.81
CA ARG A 530 12.41 -5.68 21.48
C ARG A 530 11.98 -6.90 20.65
N TYR A 531 10.76 -6.86 20.13
CA TYR A 531 10.13 -7.89 19.31
C TYR A 531 9.95 -7.37 17.87
N PRO A 532 9.98 -8.23 16.84
CA PRO A 532 9.51 -7.82 15.52
C PRO A 532 8.02 -7.46 15.57
N TRP A 533 7.57 -6.63 14.64
CA TRP A 533 6.17 -6.27 14.44
C TRP A 533 5.34 -7.41 13.83
N VAL A 534 5.99 -8.41 13.24
CA VAL A 534 5.37 -9.66 12.81
C VAL A 534 6.06 -10.81 13.53
N LEU A 535 5.30 -11.57 14.32
CA LEU A 535 5.73 -12.82 14.94
C LEU A 535 5.22 -14.05 14.18
N LYS A 536 4.15 -13.91 13.38
CA LYS A 536 3.56 -15.01 12.61
C LYS A 536 3.18 -14.57 11.20
N ASP A 537 3.98 -15.02 10.22
CA ASP A 537 3.67 -14.92 8.80
C ASP A 537 3.28 -16.31 8.25
N PRO A 538 1.98 -16.66 8.22
CA PRO A 538 1.53 -17.99 7.77
C PRO A 538 1.61 -18.17 6.24
N TYR A 539 2.04 -17.15 5.49
CA TYR A 539 2.02 -17.12 4.03
C TYR A 539 3.41 -16.88 3.40
N GLY A 540 4.43 -16.56 4.21
CA GLY A 540 5.78 -16.20 3.72
C GLY A 540 5.79 -14.90 2.90
N LEU A 541 4.92 -13.95 3.24
CA LEU A 541 4.79 -12.64 2.60
C LEU A 541 6.01 -11.75 2.83
N LEU A 542 6.67 -11.88 3.99
CA LEU A 542 7.89 -11.15 4.30
C LEU A 542 9.11 -11.64 3.50
N GLU A 543 9.01 -12.75 2.75
CA GLU A 543 10.05 -13.22 1.84
C GLU A 543 9.68 -13.03 0.36
N SER A 544 10.63 -12.51 -0.42
CA SER A 544 10.57 -12.46 -1.87
C SER A 544 11.84 -13.03 -2.50
N GLU A 545 11.75 -13.45 -3.76
CA GLU A 545 12.80 -14.18 -4.46
C GLU A 545 12.94 -13.73 -5.91
N ARG A 546 14.18 -13.69 -6.40
CA ARG A 546 14.54 -13.63 -7.81
C ARG A 546 15.58 -14.72 -8.09
N GLY A 547 15.59 -15.26 -9.30
CA GLY A 547 16.54 -16.30 -9.65
C GLY A 547 16.82 -16.41 -11.14
N TRP A 548 18.00 -16.96 -11.43
CA TRP A 548 18.59 -17.02 -12.75
C TRP A 548 19.31 -18.36 -12.95
N TRP A 549 19.18 -18.95 -14.13
CA TRP A 549 20.00 -20.07 -14.55
C TRP A 549 21.31 -19.56 -15.15
N VAL A 550 22.41 -20.23 -14.83
CA VAL A 550 23.74 -19.95 -15.35
C VAL A 550 24.38 -21.25 -15.84
N GLU A 551 24.82 -21.26 -17.10
CA GLU A 551 25.67 -22.30 -17.67
C GLU A 551 27.11 -21.78 -17.72
N VAL A 552 28.00 -22.44 -16.98
CA VAL A 552 29.44 -22.16 -16.94
C VAL A 552 30.12 -23.14 -17.89
N LYS A 553 30.91 -22.62 -18.83
CA LYS A 553 31.61 -23.41 -19.87
C LYS A 553 33.10 -23.58 -19.57
#